data_AF-A0A8H3H9J2-F1
#
_entry.id   AF-A0A8H3H9J2-F1
#
_cell.length_a   1.000
_cell.length_b   1.000
_cell.length_c   1.000
_cell.angle_alpha   90.00
_cell.angle_beta   90.00
_cell.angle_gamma   90.00
#
_symmetry.space_group_name_H-M   'P 1'
#
loop_
_entity.id
_entity.type
_entity.pdbx_description
1 polymer ?
#
loop_
_entity_poly.entity_id
_entity_poly.type
_entity_poly.pdbx_seq_one_letter_code
_entity_poly.pdbx_strand_id
1 'polypeptide(L)'
;MDNPNPSNPTPDPTPADPKQAWGPLNQNVNYDKLASDRIGEELNPNATIWKMYTEEAREYDTEFTRERNENLNNMLLFATLFSAIVTAFIIESANLLEQNPSDISAQLLLMLVQSQ
;
A
#
# COMPACT_ATOMS: atom_id res chain seq x y z
N MET A 1 8.86 59.87 17.57
CA MET A 1 9.59 58.93 16.71
C MET A 1 8.56 58.21 15.88
N ASP A 2 8.65 58.34 14.56
CA ASP A 2 7.74 57.80 13.55
C ASP A 2 7.72 56.25 13.50
N ASN A 3 6.57 55.74 13.06
CA ASN A 3 6.10 54.37 12.72
C ASN A 3 7.06 53.58 11.77
N PRO A 4 7.02 52.22 11.53
CA PRO A 4 5.81 51.40 11.38
C PRO A 4 5.81 49.89 11.80
N ASN A 5 4.59 49.35 11.91
CA ASN A 5 4.24 47.91 11.89
C ASN A 5 4.33 47.35 10.43
N PRO A 6 4.53 46.02 10.21
CA PRO A 6 3.37 45.17 9.93
C PRO A 6 3.43 43.73 10.50
N SER A 7 2.28 43.30 11.03
CA SER A 7 1.68 41.97 10.89
C SER A 7 2.51 40.73 11.27
N ASN A 8 2.37 40.29 12.52
CA ASN A 8 2.05 38.88 12.74
C ASN A 8 1.08 38.74 13.92
N PRO A 9 -0.22 38.50 13.69
CA PRO A 9 -1.10 38.13 14.77
C PRO A 9 -0.69 36.74 15.25
N THR A 10 -0.25 36.66 16.50
CA THR A 10 -0.20 35.43 17.28
C THR A 10 -1.50 34.64 17.04
N PRO A 11 -1.44 33.34 16.67
CA PRO A 11 -2.64 32.53 16.60
C PRO A 11 -3.22 32.40 18.00
N ASP A 12 -4.30 33.13 18.25
CA ASP A 12 -5.25 32.86 19.32
C ASP A 12 -5.75 31.41 19.13
N PRO A 13 -5.80 30.55 20.17
CA PRO A 13 -6.44 29.26 20.07
C PRO A 13 -7.95 29.44 19.93
N THR A 14 -8.40 29.81 18.74
CA THR A 14 -9.80 29.76 18.34
C THR A 14 -10.30 28.34 18.60
N PRO A 15 -11.39 28.13 19.36
CA PRO A 15 -12.04 26.83 19.44
C PRO A 15 -12.38 26.41 18.02
N ALA A 16 -11.73 25.35 17.52
CA ALA A 16 -12.03 24.79 16.22
C ALA A 16 -13.55 24.59 16.11
N ASP A 17 -14.15 25.07 15.03
CA ASP A 17 -15.57 24.90 14.78
C ASP A 17 -15.92 23.40 14.93
N PRO A 18 -16.87 23.01 15.81
CA PRO A 18 -17.19 21.60 16.03
C PRO A 18 -17.71 20.88 14.77
N LYS A 19 -18.01 21.64 13.70
CA LYS A 19 -18.38 21.14 12.39
C LYS A 19 -17.21 20.65 11.52
N GLN A 20 -15.97 20.98 11.89
CA GLN A 20 -14.77 20.62 11.12
C GLN A 20 -14.00 19.43 11.71
N ALA A 21 -14.32 19.02 12.95
CA ALA A 21 -13.60 17.96 13.66
C ALA A 21 -13.96 16.54 13.20
N TRP A 22 -15.10 16.37 12.51
CA TRP A 22 -15.57 15.08 12.03
C TRP A 22 -15.83 15.19 10.53
N GLY A 23 -15.34 14.22 9.74
CA GLY A 23 -15.65 14.11 8.31
C GLY A 23 -17.16 14.07 8.06
N PRO A 24 -17.63 14.14 6.79
CA PRO A 24 -19.06 14.13 6.51
C PRO A 24 -19.66 12.86 7.13
N LEU A 25 -20.43 13.03 8.21
CA LEU A 25 -21.26 11.98 8.75
C LEU A 25 -22.15 11.53 7.60
N ASN A 26 -22.10 10.24 7.24
CA ASN A 26 -23.00 9.63 6.28
C ASN A 26 -24.42 10.15 6.58
N GLN A 27 -24.96 11.02 5.73
CA GLN A 27 -26.23 11.72 6.00
C GLN A 27 -27.44 10.79 5.97
N ASN A 28 -27.23 9.50 5.65
CA ASN A 28 -28.25 8.47 5.58
C ASN A 28 -28.28 7.60 6.84
N VAL A 29 -27.88 8.14 8.01
CA VAL A 29 -28.14 7.44 9.27
C VAL A 29 -29.65 7.32 9.43
N ASN A 30 -30.16 6.10 9.32
CA ASN A 30 -31.56 5.81 9.57
C ASN A 30 -31.79 5.81 11.09
N TYR A 31 -32.06 7.00 11.63
CA TYR A 31 -32.32 7.21 13.05
C TYR A 31 -33.55 6.42 13.55
N ASP A 32 -34.52 6.12 12.68
CA ASP A 32 -35.69 5.29 13.01
C ASP A 32 -35.30 3.84 13.27
N LYS A 33 -34.28 3.34 12.56
CA LYS A 33 -33.73 1.99 12.77
C LYS A 33 -32.93 1.93 14.07
N LEU A 34 -32.23 3.01 14.44
CA LEU A 34 -31.49 3.11 15.70
C LEU A 34 -32.42 3.12 16.92
N ALA A 35 -33.55 3.82 16.81
CA ALA A 35 -34.56 3.94 17.86
C ALA A 35 -35.45 2.69 18.05
N SER A 36 -35.17 1.59 17.34
CA SER A 36 -35.87 0.31 17.54
C SER A 36 -35.47 -0.39 18.84
N ASP A 37 -34.30 -0.09 19.39
CA ASP A 37 -33.87 -0.66 20.67
C ASP A 37 -34.53 0.08 21.85
N ARG A 38 -34.78 -0.63 22.96
CA ARG A 38 -35.35 0.00 24.15
C ARG A 38 -34.31 0.94 24.76
N ILE A 39 -34.76 2.11 25.22
CA ILE A 39 -33.91 3.07 25.95
C ILE A 39 -33.19 2.36 27.11
N GLY A 40 -31.85 2.31 27.04
CA GLY A 40 -30.97 1.63 28.00
C GLY A 40 -30.40 0.28 27.51
N GLU A 41 -30.90 -0.27 26.41
CA GLU A 41 -30.37 -1.48 25.75
C GLU A 41 -29.46 -1.17 24.56
N GLU A 42 -29.24 0.12 24.26
CA GLU A 42 -28.43 0.63 23.14
C GLU A 42 -26.97 0.11 23.15
N LEU A 43 -26.45 -0.31 24.31
CA LEU A 43 -25.09 -0.82 24.46
C LEU A 43 -25.03 -2.36 24.57
N ASN A 44 -26.19 -3.03 24.50
CA ASN A 44 -26.25 -4.48 24.52
C ASN A 44 -25.47 -5.06 23.33
N PRO A 45 -24.74 -6.17 23.46
CA PRO A 45 -24.07 -6.84 22.34
C PRO A 45 -24.94 -7.06 21.09
N ASN A 46 -26.26 -7.19 21.26
CA ASN A 46 -27.22 -7.37 20.17
C ASN A 46 -27.85 -6.07 19.64
N ALA A 47 -27.38 -4.91 20.13
CA ALA A 47 -27.95 -3.62 19.79
C ALA A 47 -27.79 -3.29 18.30
N THR A 48 -28.75 -2.52 17.80
CA THR A 48 -28.86 -2.12 16.41
C THR A 48 -27.71 -1.20 16.01
N ILE A 49 -27.14 -0.43 16.96
CA ILE A 49 -25.94 0.39 16.74
C ILE A 49 -24.75 -0.46 16.27
N TRP A 50 -24.56 -1.65 16.87
CA TRP A 50 -23.41 -2.51 16.59
C TRP A 50 -23.57 -3.25 15.27
N LYS A 51 -24.81 -3.65 14.95
CA LYS A 51 -25.15 -4.24 13.65
C LYS A 51 -24.92 -3.24 12.52
N MET A 52 -25.31 -1.98 12.72
CA MET A 52 -25.09 -0.92 11.75
C MET A 52 -23.61 -0.58 11.59
N TYR A 53 -22.87 -0.45 12.70
CA TYR A 53 -21.42 -0.25 12.66
C TYR A 53 -20.70 -1.39 11.95
N THR A 54 -21.07 -2.64 12.24
CA THR A 54 -20.44 -3.81 11.61
C THR A 54 -20.71 -3.86 10.11
N GLU A 55 -21.92 -3.48 9.68
CA GLU A 55 -22.26 -3.45 8.26
C GLU A 55 -21.51 -2.36 7.50
N GLU A 56 -21.43 -1.14 8.06
CA GLU A 56 -20.65 -0.04 7.49
C GLU A 56 -19.15 -0.38 7.46
N ALA A 57 -18.62 -0.94 8.55
CA ALA A 57 -17.23 -1.38 8.61
C ALA A 57 -16.94 -2.49 7.59
N ARG A 58 -17.90 -3.40 7.36
CA ARG A 58 -17.80 -4.46 6.34
C ARG A 58 -17.79 -3.87 4.93
N GLU A 59 -18.66 -2.91 4.64
CA GLU A 59 -18.70 -2.24 3.34
C GLU A 59 -17.38 -1.53 3.05
N TYR A 60 -16.89 -0.71 3.98
CA TYR A 60 -15.61 -0.02 3.87
C TYR A 60 -14.42 -0.99 3.70
N ASP A 61 -14.36 -2.05 4.52
CA ASP A 61 -13.28 -3.04 4.45
C ASP A 61 -13.29 -3.82 3.13
N THR A 62 -14.48 -4.12 2.58
CA THR A 62 -14.60 -4.80 1.29
C THR A 62 -14.12 -3.93 0.13
N GLU A 63 -14.45 -2.64 0.12
CA GLU A 63 -13.98 -1.72 -0.90
C GLU A 63 -12.46 -1.51 -0.82
N PHE A 64 -11.93 -1.32 0.39
CA PHE A 64 -10.50 -1.16 0.62
C PHE A 64 -9.71 -2.40 0.21
N THR A 65 -10.21 -3.59 0.57
CA THR A 65 -9.57 -4.86 0.20
C THR A 65 -9.61 -5.07 -1.31
N ARG A 66 -10.69 -4.66 -1.99
CA ARG A 66 -10.80 -4.74 -3.45
C ARG A 66 -9.75 -3.87 -4.14
N GLU A 67 -9.62 -2.61 -3.72
CA GLU A 67 -8.63 -1.68 -4.28
C GLU A 67 -7.20 -2.16 -4.01
N ARG A 68 -6.92 -2.63 -2.79
CA ARG A 68 -5.60 -3.18 -2.45
C ARG A 68 -5.26 -4.42 -3.27
N ASN A 69 -6.22 -5.30 -3.52
CA ASN A 69 -6.01 -6.50 -4.32
C ASN A 69 -5.65 -6.16 -5.77
N GLU A 70 -6.32 -5.17 -6.37
CA GLU A 70 -5.99 -4.69 -7.72
C GLU A 70 -4.58 -4.08 -7.77
N ASN A 71 -4.22 -3.28 -6.77
CA ASN A 71 -2.87 -2.71 -6.67
C ASN A 71 -1.79 -3.79 -6.47
N LEU A 72 -2.04 -4.79 -5.61
CA LEU A 72 -1.14 -5.92 -5.42
C LEU A 72 -0.97 -6.75 -6.68
N ASN A 73 -2.06 -6.99 -7.43
CA ASN A 73 -1.99 -7.69 -8.71
C ASN A 73 -1.09 -6.94 -9.71
N ASN A 74 -1.18 -5.60 -9.75
CA ASN A 74 -0.32 -4.79 -10.60
C ASN A 74 1.15 -4.85 -10.17
N MET A 75 1.44 -4.72 -8.87
CA MET A 75 2.80 -4.86 -8.34
C MET A 75 3.37 -6.24 -8.64
N LEU A 76 2.55 -7.29 -8.52
CA LEU A 76 2.98 -8.65 -8.83
C LEU A 76 3.23 -8.85 -10.32
N LEU A 77 2.41 -8.26 -11.21
CA LEU A 77 2.67 -8.26 -12.65
C LEU A 77 4.04 -7.64 -12.96
N PHE A 78 4.35 -6.49 -12.36
CA PHE A 78 5.65 -5.85 -12.52
C PHE A 78 6.79 -6.70 -11.93
N ALA A 79 6.60 -7.28 -10.75
CA ALA A 79 7.59 -8.15 -10.12
C ALA A 79 7.86 -9.40 -10.98
N THR A 80 6.82 -9.97 -11.58
CA THR A 80 6.94 -11.15 -12.45
C THR A 80 7.68 -10.79 -13.73
N LEU A 81 7.33 -9.67 -14.36
CA LEU A 81 8.03 -9.18 -15.55
C LEU A 81 9.49 -8.87 -15.25
N PHE A 82 9.76 -8.19 -14.13
CA PHE A 82 11.11 -7.89 -13.68
C PHE A 82 11.91 -9.16 -13.42
N SER A 83 11.33 -10.14 -12.73
CA SER A 83 11.97 -11.43 -12.47
C SER A 83 12.25 -12.20 -13.76
N ALA A 84 11.34 -12.18 -14.73
CA ALA A 84 11.53 -12.81 -16.03
C ALA A 84 12.70 -12.16 -16.80
N ILE A 85 12.75 -10.83 -16.83
CA ILE A 85 13.84 -10.08 -17.48
C ILE A 85 15.18 -10.37 -16.79
N VAL A 86 15.21 -10.35 -15.44
CA VAL A 86 16.42 -10.67 -14.66
C VAL A 86 16.86 -12.11 -14.89
N THR A 87 15.94 -13.07 -14.95
CA THR A 87 16.27 -14.49 -15.21
C THR A 87 16.85 -14.67 -16.62
N ALA A 88 16.25 -14.04 -17.63
CA ALA A 88 16.77 -14.07 -19.00
C ALA A 88 18.17 -13.44 -19.08
N PHE A 89 18.37 -12.32 -18.41
CA PHE A 89 19.68 -11.68 -18.31
C PHE A 89 20.71 -12.58 -17.62
N ILE A 90 20.34 -13.27 -16.53
CA ILE A 90 21.22 -14.22 -15.84
C ILE A 90 21.63 -15.36 -16.76
N ILE A 91 20.69 -15.97 -17.50
CA ILE A 91 20.98 -17.06 -18.44
C ILE A 91 21.96 -16.60 -19.51
N GLU A 92 21.70 -15.45 -20.13
CA GLU A 92 22.58 -14.95 -21.20
C GLU A 92 23.95 -14.54 -20.66
N SER A 93 23.99 -13.88 -19.50
CA SER A 93 25.25 -13.53 -18.85
C SER A 93 26.08 -14.78 -18.51
N ALA A 94 25.44 -15.86 -18.04
CA ALA A 94 26.14 -17.11 -17.76
C ALA A 94 26.77 -17.71 -19.04
N ASN A 95 26.05 -17.69 -20.16
CA ASN A 95 26.59 -18.14 -21.45
C ASN A 95 27.74 -17.24 -21.94
N LEU A 96 27.64 -15.92 -21.74
CA LEU A 96 28.71 -14.99 -22.11
C LEU A 96 29.96 -15.14 -21.23
N LEU A 97 29.82 -15.67 -20.02
CA LEU A 97 30.92 -15.96 -19.12
C LEU A 97 31.56 -17.34 -19.37
N GLU A 98 30.97 -18.20 -20.20
CA GLU A 98 31.61 -19.48 -20.54
C GLU A 98 32.93 -19.24 -21.30
N GLN A 99 33.97 -19.97 -20.88
CA GLN A 99 35.25 -19.95 -21.57
C GLN A 99 35.10 -20.57 -22.96
N ASN A 100 35.64 -19.89 -23.98
CA ASN A 100 35.61 -20.40 -25.34
C ASN A 100 36.29 -21.78 -25.40
N PRO A 101 35.61 -22.81 -25.93
CA PRO A 101 36.15 -24.16 -25.99
C PRO A 101 37.42 -24.26 -26.87
N SER A 102 37.60 -23.34 -27.83
CA SER A 102 38.83 -23.18 -28.59
C SER A 102 40.01 -22.75 -27.72
N ASP A 103 39.78 -21.84 -26.79
CA ASP A 103 40.82 -21.31 -25.89
C ASP A 103 41.23 -22.37 -24.88
N ILE A 104 40.27 -23.15 -24.36
CA ILE A 104 40.53 -24.30 -23.48
C ILE A 104 41.33 -25.36 -24.23
N SER A 105 40.93 -25.71 -25.45
CA SER A 105 41.61 -26.73 -26.26
C SER A 105 43.06 -26.32 -26.58
N ALA A 106 43.27 -25.05 -26.95
CA ALA A 106 44.61 -24.52 -27.21
C ALA A 106 45.49 -24.54 -25.94
N GLN A 107 44.93 -24.16 -24.78
CA GLN A 107 45.63 -24.24 -23.49
C GLN A 107 46.00 -25.68 -23.13
N LEU A 108 45.08 -26.63 -23.29
CA LEU A 108 45.33 -28.06 -23.01
C LEU A 108 46.42 -28.63 -23.92
N LEU A 109 46.40 -28.31 -25.21
CA LEU A 109 47.44 -28.74 -26.16
C LEU A 109 48.81 -28.16 -25.80
N LEU A 110 48.87 -26.88 -25.40
CA LEU A 110 50.10 -26.24 -24.94
C LEU A 110 50.67 -26.95 -23.70
N MET A 111 49.80 -27.29 -22.74
CA MET A 111 50.16 -28.01 -21.53
C MET A 111 50.76 -29.39 -21.85
N LEU A 112 50.15 -30.10 -22.82
CA LEU A 112 50.61 -31.43 -23.27
C LEU A 112 52.01 -31.36 -23.90
N VAL A 113 52.24 -30.38 -24.77
CA VAL A 113 53.54 -30.14 -25.43
C VAL A 113 54.62 -29.70 -24.43
N GLN A 114 54.28 -28.91 -23.41
CA GLN A 114 55.24 -28.50 -22.37
C GLN A 114 55.57 -29.59 -21.35
N SER A 115 54.78 -30.67 -21.29
CA SER A 115 55.02 -31.80 -20.37
C SER A 115 55.96 -32.89 -20.92
N GLN A 116 56.40 -32.76 -22.17
CA GLN A 116 57.39 -33.61 -22.84
C GLN A 116 58.78 -32.98 -22.74
#